data_AF-A0A0B7HCL9-F1
#
_entry.id   AF-A0A0B7HCL9-F1
#
_cell.length_a   1.000
_cell.length_b   1.000
_cell.length_c   1.000
_cell.angle_alpha   90.00
_cell.angle_beta   90.00
_cell.angle_gamma   90.00
#
_symmetry.space_group_name_H-M   'P 1'
#
loop_
_entity.id
_entity.type
_entity.pdbx_description
1 polymer ?
#
loop_
_entity_poly.entity_id
_entity_poly.type
_entity_poly.pdbx_seq_one_letter_code
_entity_poly.pdbx_strand_id
1 'polypeptide(L)'
;MVETVKKLNWLPDIIHVHGWMASLLPLYLKTYYKDEPIFSESKIVTSIYDKDFEGYLDKEMASKIAFDGVGEDDIAPLKQPDYFNLMRVAAKNSDATIVVGENLPDDLTQYIQKLEKPTLFLSDKETFQEQYKDLYTEILK
;
A
#
# COMPACT_ATOMS: atom_id res chain seq x y z
N MET A 1 12.88 -2.74 7.55
CA MET A 1 12.08 -3.98 7.64
C MET A 1 12.66 -5.03 6.71
N VAL A 2 12.78 -4.72 5.42
CA VAL A 2 13.34 -5.61 4.38
C VAL A 2 14.66 -6.27 4.79
N GLU A 3 15.62 -5.50 5.28
CA GLU A 3 16.94 -6.01 5.69
C GLU A 3 16.85 -7.00 6.85
N THR A 4 15.92 -6.78 7.78
CA THR A 4 15.69 -7.69 8.91
C THR A 4 15.09 -9.00 8.43
N VAL A 5 14.09 -8.95 7.54
CA VAL A 5 13.47 -10.16 6.94
C VAL A 5 14.52 -10.96 6.18
N LYS A 6 15.36 -10.30 5.37
CA LYS A 6 16.51 -10.92 4.68
C LYS A 6 17.48 -11.59 5.66
N LYS A 7 17.86 -10.91 6.74
CA LYS A 7 18.80 -11.44 7.74
C LYS A 7 18.26 -12.65 8.50
N LEU A 8 16.95 -12.68 8.74
CA LEU A 8 16.30 -13.78 9.46
C LEU A 8 15.91 -14.95 8.54
N ASN A 9 16.06 -14.79 7.22
CA ASN A 9 15.59 -15.75 6.21
C ASN A 9 14.13 -16.17 6.45
N TRP A 10 13.30 -15.19 6.81
CA TRP A 10 11.87 -15.38 7.06
C TRP A 10 11.11 -15.03 5.79
N LEU A 11 10.25 -15.94 5.32
CA LEU A 11 9.40 -15.75 4.14
C LEU A 11 8.01 -15.33 4.62
N PRO A 12 7.64 -14.04 4.53
CA PRO A 12 6.32 -13.61 4.99
C PRO A 12 5.26 -13.95 3.93
N ASP A 13 4.18 -14.61 4.35
CA ASP A 13 3.01 -14.83 3.49
C ASP A 13 2.28 -13.52 3.20
N ILE A 14 2.17 -12.64 4.21
CA ILE A 14 1.49 -11.34 4.12
C ILE A 14 2.38 -10.25 4.69
N ILE A 15 2.50 -9.14 3.95
CA ILE A 15 3.10 -7.88 4.39
C ILE A 15 1.97 -6.86 4.49
N HIS A 16 1.57 -6.54 5.73
CA HIS A 16 0.53 -5.56 5.99
C HIS A 16 1.13 -4.18 6.31
N VAL A 17 0.85 -3.22 5.45
CA VAL A 17 1.31 -1.83 5.52
C VAL A 17 0.19 -0.96 6.11
N HIS A 18 0.52 -0.19 7.14
CA HIS A 18 -0.44 0.69 7.80
C HIS A 18 -0.15 2.16 7.49
N GLY A 19 -1.09 2.81 6.79
CA GLY A 19 -1.12 4.26 6.62
C GLY A 19 0.03 4.84 5.79
N TRP A 20 0.20 6.16 5.89
CA TRP A 20 1.03 6.93 4.97
C TRP A 20 2.53 6.80 5.21
N MET A 21 2.98 6.60 6.45
CA MET A 21 4.40 6.57 6.78
C MET A 21 5.15 5.44 6.07
N ALA A 22 4.46 4.32 5.80
CA ALA A 22 5.00 3.16 5.09
C ALA A 22 4.45 3.01 3.66
N SER A 23 3.77 4.02 3.12
CA SER A 23 3.06 3.97 1.82
C SER A 23 3.93 3.68 0.60
N LEU A 24 5.22 3.95 0.66
CA LEU A 24 6.16 3.64 -0.43
C LEU A 24 6.62 2.18 -0.40
N LEU A 25 6.46 1.46 0.71
CA LEU A 25 6.94 0.08 0.83
C LEU A 25 6.33 -0.86 -0.23
N PRO A 26 5.00 -0.85 -0.51
CA PRO A 26 4.42 -1.65 -1.59
C PRO A 26 5.07 -1.38 -2.95
N LEU A 27 5.32 -0.10 -3.26
CA LEU A 27 5.97 0.32 -4.51
C LEU A 27 7.37 -0.28 -4.61
N TYR A 28 8.21 -0.10 -3.58
CA TYR A 28 9.57 -0.62 -3.60
C TYR A 28 9.61 -2.16 -3.62
N LEU A 29 8.68 -2.85 -2.97
CA LEU A 29 8.58 -4.31 -3.04
C LEU A 29 8.24 -4.81 -4.45
N LYS A 30 7.35 -4.13 -5.17
CA LYS A 30 6.96 -4.51 -6.55
C LYS A 30 7.93 -4.03 -7.64
N THR A 31 8.85 -3.11 -7.31
CA THR A 31 9.78 -2.52 -8.29
C THR A 31 11.23 -2.85 -7.95
N TYR A 32 11.80 -2.18 -6.94
CA TYR A 32 13.21 -2.28 -6.57
C TYR A 32 13.59 -3.67 -6.01
N TYR A 33 12.72 -4.27 -5.18
CA TYR A 33 12.95 -5.58 -4.57
C TYR A 33 12.19 -6.71 -5.28
N LYS A 34 11.67 -6.48 -6.50
CA LYS A 34 10.84 -7.46 -7.23
C LYS A 34 11.56 -8.79 -7.49
N ASP A 35 12.88 -8.75 -7.60
CA ASP A 35 13.73 -9.92 -7.92
C ASP A 35 14.28 -10.58 -6.64
N GLU A 36 13.89 -10.12 -5.45
CA GLU A 36 14.25 -10.73 -4.17
C GLU A 36 13.36 -11.96 -3.92
N PRO A 37 13.93 -13.20 -3.92
CA PRO A 37 13.12 -14.41 -3.81
C PRO A 37 12.33 -14.50 -2.51
N ILE A 38 12.77 -13.79 -1.47
CA ILE A 38 12.12 -13.83 -0.16
C ILE A 38 10.74 -13.16 -0.13
N PHE A 39 10.41 -12.37 -1.16
CA PHE A 39 9.13 -11.66 -1.28
C PHE A 39 8.30 -12.11 -2.49
N SER A 40 8.76 -13.10 -3.27
CA SER A 40 8.11 -13.47 -4.54
C SER A 40 6.67 -13.94 -4.34
N GLU A 41 6.41 -14.61 -3.23
CA GLU A 41 5.08 -15.15 -2.87
C GLU A 41 4.32 -14.26 -1.88
N SER A 42 4.94 -13.19 -1.37
CA SER A 42 4.33 -12.33 -0.37
C SER A 42 3.16 -11.53 -0.94
N LYS A 43 2.01 -11.59 -0.26
CA LYS A 43 0.86 -10.71 -0.54
C LYS A 43 1.00 -9.41 0.22
N ILE A 44 0.84 -8.30 -0.46
CA ILE A 44 0.96 -6.96 0.13
C ILE A 44 -0.45 -6.40 0.38
N VAL A 45 -0.73 -6.00 1.61
CA VAL A 45 -2.00 -5.37 1.99
C VAL A 45 -1.71 -3.96 2.50
N THR A 46 -2.46 -2.96 2.05
CA THR A 46 -2.36 -1.59 2.60
C THR A 46 -3.64 -1.19 3.31
N SER A 47 -3.54 -0.74 4.56
CA SER A 47 -4.62 -0.07 5.28
C SER A 47 -4.57 1.44 5.07
N ILE A 48 -5.70 2.01 4.64
CA ILE A 48 -5.92 3.45 4.41
C ILE A 48 -6.82 3.99 5.52
N TYR A 49 -6.37 5.07 6.16
CA TYR A 49 -7.08 5.75 7.24
C TYR A 49 -7.58 7.12 6.78
N ASP A 50 -8.32 7.80 7.66
CA ASP A 50 -8.61 9.22 7.52
C ASP A 50 -7.32 10.04 7.37
N LYS A 51 -7.45 11.20 6.73
CA LYS A 51 -6.30 12.04 6.40
C LYS A 51 -5.56 12.44 7.67
N ASP A 52 -4.27 12.08 7.72
CA ASP A 52 -3.42 12.25 8.91
C ASP A 52 -2.48 13.45 8.82
N PHE A 53 -2.35 14.07 7.63
CA PHE A 53 -1.59 15.30 7.46
C PHE A 53 -2.17 16.24 6.40
N GLU A 54 -1.82 17.52 6.53
CA GLU A 54 -2.19 18.59 5.61
C GLU A 54 -1.04 18.99 4.70
N GLY A 55 -1.37 19.47 3.50
CA GLY A 55 -0.39 19.95 2.53
C GLY A 55 0.34 18.82 1.81
N TYR A 56 1.62 19.05 1.50
CA TYR A 56 2.45 18.17 0.69
C TYR A 56 3.72 17.80 1.44
N LEU A 57 4.21 16.59 1.23
CA LEU A 57 5.62 16.26 1.49
C LEU A 57 6.53 16.98 0.47
N ASP A 58 7.82 16.64 0.49
CA ASP A 58 8.78 17.22 -0.42
C ASP A 58 8.37 17.02 -1.89
N LYS A 59 8.24 18.11 -2.64
CA LYS A 59 7.84 18.10 -4.06
C LYS A 59 8.86 17.40 -4.95
N GLU A 60 10.10 17.24 -4.49
CA GLU A 60 11.13 16.46 -5.17
C GLU A 60 11.03 14.95 -4.89
N MET A 61 10.04 14.50 -4.11
CA MET A 61 9.85 13.08 -3.79
C MET A 61 9.78 12.21 -5.05
N ALA A 62 8.99 12.60 -6.05
CA ALA A 62 8.87 11.82 -7.29
C ALA A 62 10.23 11.69 -8.01
N SER A 63 11.01 12.76 -8.13
CA SER A 63 12.35 12.68 -8.73
C SER A 63 13.32 11.81 -7.95
N LYS A 64 13.23 11.82 -6.62
CA LYS A 64 14.07 10.97 -5.76
C LYS A 64 13.74 9.49 -5.93
N ILE A 65 12.45 9.15 -6.02
CA ILE A 65 12.01 7.77 -6.24
C ILE A 65 12.34 7.32 -7.67
N ALA A 66 12.19 8.20 -8.67
CA ALA A 66 12.58 7.90 -10.05
C ALA A 66 14.08 7.59 -10.20
N PHE A 67 14.93 8.26 -9.41
CA PHE A 67 16.37 8.01 -9.37
C PHE A 67 16.71 6.56 -8.98
N ASP A 68 15.87 5.92 -8.17
CA ASP A 68 16.02 4.51 -7.77
C ASP A 68 15.59 3.52 -8.88
N GLY A 69 15.21 4.01 -10.06
CA GLY A 69 14.83 3.20 -11.22
C GLY A 69 13.35 2.83 -11.26
N VAL A 70 12.51 3.49 -10.46
CA VAL A 70 11.05 3.31 -10.48
C VAL A 70 10.45 4.05 -11.69
N GLY A 71 9.52 3.39 -12.41
CA GLY A 71 8.87 3.97 -13.58
C GLY A 71 8.00 5.19 -13.24
N GLU A 72 8.01 6.21 -14.11
CA GLU A 72 7.27 7.45 -13.88
C GLU A 72 5.75 7.24 -13.73
N ASP A 73 5.18 6.25 -14.41
CA ASP A 73 3.75 5.91 -14.31
C ASP A 73 3.35 5.35 -12.94
N ASP A 74 4.30 4.77 -12.20
CA ASP A 74 4.06 4.24 -10.86
C ASP A 74 4.09 5.32 -9.78
N ILE A 75 4.73 6.45 -10.08
CA ILE A 75 4.90 7.58 -9.17
C ILE A 75 4.22 8.87 -9.66
N ALA A 76 3.47 8.81 -10.76
CA ALA A 76 2.78 9.97 -11.33
C ALA A 76 1.93 10.75 -10.31
N PRO A 77 1.20 10.10 -9.36
CA PRO A 77 0.49 10.83 -8.31
C PRO A 77 1.42 11.64 -7.38
N LEU A 78 2.67 11.21 -7.20
CA LEU A 78 3.64 11.85 -6.28
C LEU A 78 4.22 13.15 -6.82
N LYS A 79 3.83 13.59 -8.03
CA LYS A 79 4.02 14.99 -8.47
C LYS A 79 3.34 15.97 -7.50
N GLN A 80 2.30 15.51 -6.82
CA GLN A 80 1.67 16.20 -5.69
C GLN A 80 1.65 15.24 -4.50
N PRO A 81 2.71 15.18 -3.67
CA PRO A 81 2.86 14.17 -2.63
C PRO A 81 2.05 14.52 -1.37
N ASP A 82 0.74 14.66 -1.54
CA ASP A 82 -0.23 14.75 -0.44
C ASP A 82 -0.59 13.35 0.08
N TYR A 83 -1.33 13.32 1.19
CA TYR A 83 -1.75 12.07 1.84
C TYR A 83 -2.46 11.12 0.87
N PHE A 84 -3.42 11.63 0.09
CA PHE A 84 -4.24 10.77 -0.77
C PHE A 84 -3.46 10.24 -1.95
N ASN A 85 -2.54 11.01 -2.52
CA ASN A 85 -1.66 10.54 -3.59
C ASN A 85 -0.64 9.49 -3.11
N LEU A 86 -0.17 9.58 -1.87
CA LEU A 86 0.60 8.49 -1.24
C LEU A 86 -0.26 7.21 -1.13
N MET A 87 -1.52 7.34 -0.71
CA MET A 87 -2.45 6.20 -0.61
C MET A 87 -2.78 5.60 -1.98
N ARG A 88 -2.90 6.42 -3.04
CA ARG A 88 -3.07 5.93 -4.42
C ARG A 88 -1.89 5.07 -4.85
N VAL A 89 -0.66 5.53 -4.62
CA VAL A 89 0.55 4.76 -4.95
C VAL A 89 0.63 3.47 -4.13
N ALA A 90 0.34 3.52 -2.83
CA ALA A 90 0.33 2.34 -1.99
C ALA A 90 -0.70 1.29 -2.45
N ALA A 91 -1.94 1.70 -2.71
CA ALA A 91 -3.01 0.84 -3.20
C ALA A 91 -2.72 0.26 -4.60
N LYS A 92 -2.18 1.09 -5.51
CA LYS A 92 -1.74 0.65 -6.85
C LYS A 92 -0.74 -0.50 -6.77
N ASN A 93 0.15 -0.47 -5.79
CA ASN A 93 1.24 -1.44 -5.63
C ASN A 93 0.97 -2.53 -4.58
N SER A 94 -0.23 -2.58 -4.00
CA SER A 94 -0.65 -3.64 -3.08
C SER A 94 -1.48 -4.70 -3.80
N ASP A 95 -1.57 -5.91 -3.25
CA ASP A 95 -2.43 -6.98 -3.74
C ASP A 95 -3.86 -6.86 -3.17
N ALA A 96 -4.02 -6.24 -2.00
CA ALA A 96 -5.32 -5.87 -1.44
C ALA A 96 -5.28 -4.55 -0.67
N THR A 97 -6.46 -3.95 -0.47
CA THR A 97 -6.61 -2.70 0.28
C THR A 97 -7.64 -2.85 1.40
N ILE A 98 -7.37 -2.26 2.55
CA ILE A 98 -8.32 -2.14 3.66
C ILE A 98 -8.59 -0.67 3.90
N VAL A 99 -9.83 -0.23 3.74
CA VAL A 99 -10.26 1.13 4.03
C VAL A 99 -10.83 1.15 5.44
N VAL A 100 -10.10 1.80 6.35
CA VAL A 100 -10.49 1.99 7.77
C VAL A 100 -11.01 3.42 8.01
N GLY A 101 -10.61 4.38 7.18
CA GLY A 101 -11.10 5.76 7.26
C GLY A 101 -12.58 5.87 6.92
N GLU A 102 -13.30 6.70 7.67
CA GLU A 102 -14.72 7.01 7.46
C GLU A 102 -14.89 8.21 6.52
N ASN A 103 -13.88 9.08 6.43
CA ASN A 103 -13.93 10.38 5.76
C ASN A 103 -12.95 10.45 4.58
N LEU A 104 -13.05 9.48 3.67
CA LEU A 104 -12.25 9.47 2.44
C LEU A 104 -12.94 10.25 1.31
N PRO A 105 -12.19 11.02 0.52
CA PRO A 105 -12.70 11.62 -0.71
C PRO A 105 -13.25 10.57 -1.68
N ASP A 106 -14.36 10.89 -2.36
CA ASP A 106 -14.99 10.01 -3.34
C ASP A 106 -14.03 9.61 -4.47
N ASP A 107 -13.15 10.52 -4.89
CA ASP A 107 -12.20 10.28 -5.98
C ASP A 107 -11.15 9.20 -5.61
N LEU A 108 -10.73 9.14 -4.35
CA LEU A 108 -9.85 8.09 -3.84
C LEU A 108 -10.60 6.75 -3.75
N THR A 109 -11.82 6.76 -3.22
CA THR A 109 -12.65 5.54 -3.14
C THR A 109 -12.92 4.95 -4.52
N GLN A 110 -13.29 5.79 -5.49
CA GLN A 110 -13.47 5.38 -6.88
C GLN A 110 -12.17 4.87 -7.51
N TYR A 111 -11.03 5.50 -7.19
CA TYR A 111 -9.73 5.02 -7.66
C TYR A 111 -9.43 3.61 -7.15
N ILE A 112 -9.62 3.35 -5.86
CA ILE A 112 -9.38 2.03 -5.25
C ILE A 112 -10.29 0.97 -5.88
N GLN A 113 -11.57 1.27 -6.06
CA GLN A 113 -12.52 0.36 -6.71
C GLN A 113 -12.14 0.02 -8.16
N LYS A 114 -11.59 0.99 -8.90
CA LYS A 114 -11.10 0.78 -10.29
C LYS A 114 -9.85 -0.09 -10.38
N LEU A 115 -9.14 -0.34 -9.28
CA LEU A 115 -7.98 -1.24 -9.30
C LEU A 115 -8.39 -2.71 -9.45
N GLU A 116 -9.67 -3.05 -9.26
CA GLU A 116 -10.22 -4.42 -9.37
C GLU A 116 -9.48 -5.43 -8.47
N LYS A 117 -9.07 -4.97 -7.28
CA LYS A 117 -8.37 -5.78 -6.27
C LYS A 117 -9.27 -6.03 -5.05
N PRO A 118 -9.05 -7.14 -4.32
CA PRO A 118 -9.71 -7.37 -3.03
C PRO A 118 -9.62 -6.13 -2.14
N THR A 119 -10.77 -5.57 -1.80
CA THR A 119 -10.87 -4.33 -1.03
C THR A 119 -11.90 -4.51 0.07
N LEU A 120 -11.46 -4.34 1.31
CA LEU A 120 -12.32 -4.38 2.48
C LEU A 120 -12.61 -2.96 2.96
N PHE A 121 -13.88 -2.55 2.95
CA PHE A 121 -14.34 -1.33 3.61
C PHE A 121 -14.77 -1.69 5.03
N LEU A 122 -13.96 -1.30 6.01
CA LEU A 122 -14.18 -1.66 7.40
C LEU A 122 -15.21 -0.71 8.02
N SER A 123 -16.44 -1.19 8.18
CA SER A 123 -17.54 -0.41 8.74
C SER A 123 -17.82 -0.70 10.21
N ASP A 124 -17.32 -1.83 10.74
CA ASP A 124 -17.62 -2.30 12.09
C ASP A 124 -16.34 -2.72 12.84
N LYS A 125 -16.17 -2.14 14.03
CA LYS A 125 -15.02 -2.37 14.90
C LYS A 125 -15.15 -3.64 15.74
N GLU A 126 -16.33 -4.25 15.81
CA GLU A 126 -16.52 -5.51 16.54
C GLU A 126 -16.14 -6.72 15.68
N THR A 127 -16.43 -6.66 14.38
CA THR A 127 -16.20 -7.77 13.43
C THR A 127 -14.88 -7.69 12.65
N PHE A 128 -14.03 -6.68 12.92
CA PHE A 128 -12.80 -6.44 12.14
C PHE A 128 -11.87 -7.65 12.04
N GLN A 129 -11.78 -8.46 13.11
CA GLN A 129 -10.89 -9.62 13.14
C GLN A 129 -11.33 -10.69 12.13
N GLU A 130 -12.63 -10.94 12.03
CA GLU A 130 -13.20 -11.90 11.09
C GLU A 130 -13.06 -11.38 9.66
N GLN A 131 -13.36 -10.10 9.43
CA GLN A 131 -13.21 -9.48 8.11
C GLN A 131 -11.76 -9.49 7.61
N TYR A 132 -10.78 -9.21 8.49
CA TYR A 132 -9.36 -9.29 8.15
C TYR A 132 -8.95 -10.71 7.82
N LYS A 133 -9.36 -11.67 8.64
CA LYS A 133 -9.09 -13.09 8.41
C LYS A 133 -9.67 -13.56 7.08
N ASP A 134 -10.88 -13.17 6.75
CA ASP A 134 -11.53 -13.54 5.49
C ASP A 134 -10.78 -12.97 4.29
N LEU A 135 -10.41 -11.69 4.33
CA LEU A 135 -9.59 -11.06 3.29
C LEU A 135 -8.23 -11.75 3.15
N TYR A 136 -7.53 -12.01 4.25
CA TYR A 136 -6.23 -12.69 4.23
C TYR A 136 -6.33 -14.11 3.68
N THR A 137 -7.40 -14.82 4.02
CA THR A 137 -7.66 -16.16 3.50
C THR A 137 -8.03 -16.13 2.02
N GLU A 138 -8.70 -15.08 1.54
CA GLU A 138 -8.99 -14.87 0.12
C GLU A 138 -7.72 -14.64 -0.70
N ILE A 139 -6.83 -13.74 -0.26
CA ILE A 139 -5.64 -13.36 -1.04
C ILE A 139 -4.52 -14.40 -1.02
N LEU A 140 -4.54 -15.32 -0.06
CA LEU A 140 -3.58 -16.43 0.04
C LEU A 140 -4.00 -17.67 -0.76
N LYS A 141 -5.20 -17.68 -1.36
CA LYS A 141 -5.63 -18.73 -2.31
C LYS A 141 -5.03 -18.51 -3.69
#